data_AF-A0AAC8Q4Q3-F1
#
_entry.id   AF-A0AAC8Q4Q3-F1
#
_cell.length_a   1.000
_cell.length_b   1.000
_cell.length_c   1.000
_cell.angle_alpha   90.00
_cell.angle_beta   90.00
_cell.angle_gamma   90.00
#
_symmetry.space_group_name_H-M   'P 1'
#
loop_
_entity.id
_entity.type
_entity.pdbx_description
1 polymer ?
#
loop_
_entity_poly.entity_id
_entity_poly.type
_entity_poly.pdbx_seq_one_letter_code
_entity_poly.pdbx_strand_id
1 'polypeptide(L)'
;MALGPAGLVVMTMQRIRARPTPEQRAALSAIFAAGPGTIGAVVVTRNGVPEVLATVRSTEEYLALAGSGQLPPDHFVYLPDDV
;
A
#
# COMPACT_ATOMS: atom_id res chain seq x y z
N MET A 1 -5.57 28.02 1.37
CA MET A 1 -4.84 27.70 2.61
C MET A 1 -3.63 26.86 2.22
N ALA A 2 -2.42 27.38 2.43
CA ALA A 2 -1.19 26.69 2.08
C ALA A 2 -0.85 25.67 3.18
N LEU A 3 -0.87 24.38 2.84
CA LEU A 3 -0.28 23.32 3.65
C LEU A 3 1.24 23.49 3.60
N GLY A 4 1.79 24.24 4.57
CA GLY A 4 3.23 24.40 4.72
C GLY A 4 3.91 23.10 5.19
N PRO A 5 5.26 23.03 5.15
CA PRO A 5 6.05 21.84 5.49
C PRO A 5 5.80 21.29 6.90
N ALA A 6 5.24 22.10 7.81
CA ALA A 6 4.77 21.66 9.12
C ALA A 6 3.64 20.60 9.05
N GLY A 7 2.79 20.63 8.02
CA GLY A 7 1.74 19.61 7.80
C GLY A 7 2.31 18.24 7.41
N LEU A 8 3.45 18.23 6.71
CA LEU A 8 4.14 16.99 6.32
C LEU A 8 4.77 16.28 7.54
N VAL A 9 5.29 17.04 8.50
CA VAL A 9 5.94 16.50 9.71
C VAL A 9 4.90 15.97 10.71
N VAL A 10 3.73 16.61 10.83
CA VAL A 10 2.66 16.13 11.72
C VAL A 10 2.04 14.82 11.20
N MET A 11 1.85 14.64 9.88
CA MET A 11 1.49 13.32 9.32
C MET A 11 2.56 12.26 9.62
N THR A 12 3.85 12.64 9.57
CA THR A 12 4.95 11.71 9.85
C THR A 12 4.98 11.29 11.33
N MET A 13 4.64 12.19 12.27
CA MET A 13 4.62 11.90 13.71
C MET A 13 3.40 11.08 14.17
N GLN A 14 2.24 11.22 13.53
CA GLN A 14 1.08 10.39 13.86
C GLN A 14 1.27 8.92 13.44
N ARG A 15 2.01 8.67 12.35
CA ARG A 15 2.42 7.32 11.88
C ARG A 15 3.34 6.54 12.83
N ILE A 16 3.93 7.17 13.84
CA ILE A 16 4.81 6.50 14.81
C ILE A 16 4.00 5.83 15.94
N ARG A 17 2.73 6.21 16.14
CA ARG A 17 1.90 5.68 17.26
C ARG A 17 1.16 4.38 16.95
N ALA A 18 1.04 3.97 15.70
CA ALA A 18 0.59 2.63 15.32
C ALA A 18 1.77 1.92 14.67
N ARG A 19 2.31 0.84 15.28
CA ARG A 19 3.36 0.05 14.60
C ARG A 19 2.71 -0.55 13.35
N PRO A 20 3.11 -0.15 12.11
CA PRO A 20 2.49 -0.71 10.92
C PRO A 20 2.75 -2.22 10.87
N THR A 21 1.72 -2.98 10.52
CA THR A 21 1.82 -4.44 10.44
C THR A 21 2.87 -4.84 9.41
N PRO A 22 3.43 -6.06 9.47
CA PRO A 22 4.39 -6.53 8.46
C PRO A 22 3.88 -6.37 7.02
N GLU A 23 2.59 -6.59 6.78
CA GLU A 23 1.91 -6.44 5.49
C GLU A 23 1.91 -4.97 5.04
N GLN A 24 1.51 -4.05 5.91
CA GLN A 24 1.51 -2.61 5.63
C GLN A 24 2.93 -2.10 5.32
N ARG A 25 3.95 -2.62 6.03
CA ARG A 25 5.35 -2.27 5.74
C ARG A 25 5.80 -2.77 4.37
N ALA A 26 5.45 -4.01 4.01
CA ALA A 26 5.76 -4.58 2.70
C ALA A 26 5.06 -3.79 1.57
N ALA A 27 3.77 -3.50 1.75
CA ALA A 27 2.98 -2.70 0.82
C ALA A 27 3.59 -1.31 0.62
N LEU A 28 3.86 -0.59 1.71
CA LEU A 28 4.41 0.76 1.66
C LEU A 28 5.79 0.77 0.97
N SER A 29 6.66 -0.19 1.30
CA SER A 29 7.97 -0.32 0.64
C SER A 29 7.82 -0.56 -0.87
N ALA A 30 6.86 -1.37 -1.29
CA ALA A 30 6.63 -1.63 -2.71
C ALA A 30 6.06 -0.41 -3.45
N ILE A 31 5.13 0.33 -2.82
CA ILE A 31 4.59 1.58 -3.38
C ILE A 31 5.71 2.61 -3.58
N PHE A 32 6.59 2.79 -2.59
CA PHE A 32 7.74 3.69 -2.72
C PHE A 32 8.73 3.25 -3.78
N ALA A 33 8.98 1.93 -3.92
CA ALA A 33 9.90 1.39 -4.92
C ALA A 33 9.35 1.46 -6.35
N ALA A 34 8.04 1.31 -6.54
CA ALA A 34 7.38 1.34 -7.85
C ALA A 34 7.36 2.74 -8.49
N GLY A 35 7.62 3.78 -7.71
CA GLY A 35 7.76 5.14 -8.18
C GLY A 35 6.45 5.90 -8.30
N PRO A 36 6.53 7.17 -8.77
CA PRO A 36 5.41 8.10 -8.77
C PRO A 36 4.24 7.60 -9.63
N GLY A 37 3.02 7.79 -9.13
CA GLY A 37 1.77 7.33 -9.77
C GLY A 37 1.25 5.99 -9.25
N THR A 38 1.99 5.30 -8.38
CA THR A 38 1.50 4.10 -7.69
C THR A 38 0.59 4.49 -6.52
N ILE A 39 -0.63 3.93 -6.49
CA ILE A 39 -1.66 4.24 -5.49
C ILE A 39 -1.99 3.05 -4.59
N GLY A 40 -1.33 1.91 -4.74
CA GLY A 40 -1.59 0.77 -3.87
C GLY A 40 -0.69 -0.42 -4.15
N ALA A 41 -0.70 -1.37 -3.23
CA ALA A 41 -0.05 -2.66 -3.39
C ALA A 41 -1.00 -3.79 -2.99
N VAL A 42 -0.95 -4.87 -3.76
CA VAL A 42 -1.64 -6.11 -3.48
C VAL A 42 -0.67 -7.04 -2.76
N VAL A 43 -1.02 -7.42 -1.54
CA VAL A 43 -0.19 -8.22 -0.64
C VAL A 43 -0.92 -9.48 -0.25
N VAL A 44 -0.20 -10.59 -0.19
CA VAL A 44 -0.68 -11.84 0.39
C VAL A 44 0.25 -12.25 1.51
N THR A 45 -0.27 -12.90 2.53
CA THR A 45 0.56 -13.47 3.60
C THR A 45 0.72 -14.96 3.32
N ARG A 46 1.95 -15.40 2.99
CA ARG A 46 2.30 -16.80 2.82
C ARG A 46 3.18 -17.27 3.96
N ASN A 47 2.76 -18.28 4.70
CA ASN A 47 3.50 -18.82 5.85
C ASN A 47 3.89 -17.75 6.89
N GLY A 48 3.02 -16.75 7.12
CA GLY A 48 3.29 -15.63 8.03
C GLY A 48 4.25 -14.56 7.48
N VAL A 49 4.66 -14.67 6.22
CA VAL A 49 5.51 -13.69 5.53
C VAL A 49 4.66 -12.91 4.53
N PRO A 50 4.63 -11.57 4.59
CA PRO A 50 3.97 -10.75 3.59
C PRO A 50 4.75 -10.76 2.28
N GLU A 51 4.04 -11.02 1.19
CA GLU A 51 4.55 -11.05 -0.18
C GLU A 51 3.73 -10.08 -1.05
N VAL A 52 4.42 -9.19 -1.76
CA VAL A 52 3.78 -8.22 -2.65
C VAL A 52 3.66 -8.85 -4.04
N LEU A 53 2.42 -9.00 -4.52
CA LEU A 53 2.14 -9.60 -5.82
C LEU A 53 2.15 -8.58 -6.96
N ALA A 54 1.63 -7.38 -6.68
CA ALA A 54 1.53 -6.32 -7.66
C ALA A 54 1.43 -4.95 -6.98
N THR A 55 1.83 -3.92 -7.70
CA THR A 55 1.51 -2.53 -7.38
C THR A 55 0.50 -2.00 -8.38
N VAL A 56 -0.46 -1.20 -7.93
CA VAL A 56 -1.52 -0.64 -8.77
C VAL A 56 -1.45 0.88 -8.80
N ARG A 57 -1.79 1.47 -9.94
CA ARG A 57 -1.78 2.92 -10.20
C ARG A 57 -3.19 3.50 -10.32
N SER A 58 -4.21 2.66 -10.49
CA SER A 58 -5.61 3.06 -10.45
C SER A 58 -6.52 1.95 -9.90
N THR A 59 -7.73 2.33 -9.49
CA THR A 59 -8.79 1.37 -9.11
C THR A 59 -9.14 0.43 -10.28
N GLU A 60 -9.11 0.94 -11.51
CA GLU A 60 -9.38 0.15 -12.71
C GLU A 60 -8.31 -0.92 -12.94
N GLU A 61 -7.04 -0.61 -12.68
CA GLU A 61 -5.94 -1.57 -12.76
C GLU A 61 -6.10 -2.68 -11.72
N TYR A 62 -6.50 -2.33 -10.50
CA TYR A 62 -6.84 -3.32 -9.47
C TYR A 62 -8.02 -4.21 -9.91
N LEU A 63 -9.10 -3.63 -10.43
CA LEU A 63 -10.25 -4.39 -10.88
C LEU A 63 -9.93 -5.31 -12.06
N ALA A 64 -9.08 -4.86 -12.99
CA ALA A 64 -8.57 -5.70 -14.08
C ALA A 64 -7.72 -6.86 -13.54
N LEU A 65 -6.89 -6.60 -12.54
CA LEU A 65 -6.05 -7.61 -11.89
C LEU A 65 -6.90 -8.62 -11.10
N ALA A 66 -7.90 -8.16 -10.34
CA ALA A 66 -8.84 -9.01 -9.62
C ALA A 66 -9.70 -9.85 -10.57
N GLY A 67 -10.18 -9.25 -11.66
CA GLY A 67 -10.95 -9.93 -12.71
C GLY A 67 -10.14 -10.94 -13.53
N SER A 68 -8.81 -10.87 -13.50
CA SER A 68 -7.92 -11.78 -14.24
C SER A 68 -7.79 -13.18 -13.62
N GLY A 69 -8.22 -13.36 -12.37
CA GLY A 69 -8.05 -14.62 -11.63
C GLY A 69 -6.61 -14.90 -11.18
N GLN A 70 -5.68 -13.95 -11.36
CA GLN A 70 -4.29 -14.07 -10.91
C GLN A 70 -4.11 -13.76 -9.41
N LEU A 71 -5.12 -13.15 -8.78
CA LEU A 71 -5.07 -12.83 -7.36
C LEU A 71 -5.58 -13.99 -6.50
N PRO A 72 -4.80 -14.43 -5.49
CA PRO A 72 -5.26 -15.40 -4.50
C PRO A 72 -6.46 -14.86 -3.71
N PRO A 73 -7.39 -15.70 -3.22
CA PRO A 73 -8.58 -15.24 -2.51
C PRO A 73 -8.26 -14.46 -1.22
N ASP A 74 -7.14 -14.76 -0.55
CA ASP A 74 -6.66 -14.10 0.67
C ASP A 74 -5.76 -12.86 0.41
N HIS A 75 -5.91 -12.21 -0.74
CA HIS A 75 -5.15 -10.99 -1.00
C HIS A 75 -5.75 -9.78 -0.29
N PHE A 76 -4.87 -8.92 0.21
CA PHE A 76 -5.20 -7.63 0.77
C PHE A 76 -4.69 -6.52 -0.13
N VAL A 77 -5.48 -5.46 -0.24
CA VAL A 77 -5.08 -4.24 -0.94
C VAL A 77 -4.78 -3.19 0.10
N TYR A 78 -3.60 -2.59 0.01
CA TYR A 78 -3.20 -1.48 0.86
C TYR A 78 -3.04 -0.23 0.00
N LEU A 79 -3.80 0.82 0.33
CA LEU A 79 -3.69 2.13 -0.29
C LEU A 79 -2.80 3.05 0.59
N PRO A 80 -2.10 4.04 0.01
CA PRO A 80 -1.30 4.98 0.77
C PRO A 80 -2.14 5.92 1.66
N ASP A 81 -3.46 5.99 1.43
CA ASP A 81 -4.42 6.75 2.26
C ASP A 81 -4.94 5.91 3.46
N ASP A 82 -4.81 4.58 3.42
CA ASP A 82 -5.16 3.67 4.52
C ASP A 82 -4.13 3.70 5.69
N VAL A 83 -3.14 4.63 5.66
CA VAL A 83 -1.97 4.69 6.58
C VAL A 83 -1.67 6.06 7.19
#